data_AF-A0A2D5FM93-F1
#
_entry.id   AF-A0A2D5FM93-F1
#
_cell.length_a   1.000
_cell.length_b   1.000
_cell.length_c   1.000
_cell.angle_alpha   90.00
_cell.angle_beta   90.00
_cell.angle_gamma   90.00
#
_symmetry.space_group_name_H-M   'P 1'
#
loop_
_entity.id
_entity.type
_entity.pdbx_description
1 polymer ?
#
loop_
_entity_poly.entity_id
_entity_poly.type
_entity_poly.pdbx_seq_one_letter_code
_entity_poly.pdbx_strand_id
1 'polypeptide(L)'
;RGQRSFKIKQYESDEIHFAGIDDSKIARQAFGRGLCVYEDRVLVGGSSPSTISLYDIPSGDTIGSVNMTMDIRNAIHGLELWPY
;
A
#
# COMPACT_ATOMS: atom_id res chain seq x y z
N ARG A 1 -15.42 19.95 3.57
CA ARG A 1 -15.12 18.52 3.33
C ARG A 1 -14.49 18.43 1.94
N GLY A 2 -13.21 18.10 1.84
CA GLY A 2 -12.49 17.97 0.56
C GLY A 2 -12.03 16.53 0.36
N GLN A 3 -11.98 16.09 -0.89
CA GLN A 3 -11.36 14.82 -1.26
C GLN A 3 -9.84 14.96 -1.18
N ARG A 4 -9.18 13.98 -0.57
CA ARG A 4 -7.71 13.87 -0.55
C ARG A 4 -7.29 12.54 -1.16
N SER A 5 -6.12 12.53 -1.78
CA SER A 5 -5.51 11.35 -2.38
C SER A 5 -4.04 11.28 -1.99
N PHE A 6 -3.58 10.08 -1.66
CA PHE A 6 -2.18 9.81 -1.36
C PHE A 6 -1.58 8.96 -2.48
N LYS A 7 -0.32 9.23 -2.84
CA LYS A 7 0.40 8.39 -3.81
C LYS A 7 0.77 7.08 -3.14
N ILE A 8 0.44 5.97 -3.80
CA ILE A 8 0.85 4.64 -3.37
C ILE A 8 2.33 4.46 -3.73
N LYS A 9 3.11 3.90 -2.81
CA LYS A 9 4.51 3.58 -3.05
C LYS A 9 4.66 2.65 -4.25
N GLN A 10 5.64 2.98 -5.09
CA GLN A 10 6.07 2.17 -6.23
C GLN A 10 7.52 1.72 -6.00
N TYR A 11 7.88 0.63 -6.64
CA TYR A 11 9.24 0.09 -6.65
C TYR A 11 9.75 0.02 -8.09
N GLU A 12 11.07 0.00 -8.23
CA GLU A 12 11.70 -0.18 -9.53
C GLU A 12 11.29 -1.54 -10.12
N SER A 13 11.06 -1.56 -11.43
CA SER A 13 10.40 -2.71 -12.06
C SER A 13 11.28 -3.96 -12.06
N ASP A 14 12.60 -3.81 -12.02
CA ASP A 14 13.60 -4.86 -11.93
C ASP A 14 13.74 -5.46 -10.52
N GLU A 15 13.29 -4.74 -9.49
CA GLU A 15 13.23 -5.26 -8.12
C GLU A 15 11.99 -6.13 -7.86
N ILE A 16 11.00 -6.10 -8.76
CA ILE A 16 9.72 -6.80 -8.59
C ILE A 16 9.83 -8.23 -9.09
N HIS A 17 9.59 -9.18 -8.18
CA HIS A 17 9.60 -10.60 -8.51
C HIS A 17 8.30 -10.99 -9.22
N PHE A 18 8.44 -11.89 -10.20
CA PHE A 18 7.34 -12.43 -11.02
C PHE A 18 6.59 -11.36 -11.83
N ALA A 19 7.19 -10.19 -12.05
CA ALA A 19 6.70 -9.21 -13.00
C ALA A 19 6.60 -9.84 -14.40
N GLY A 20 5.44 -9.72 -15.05
CA GLY A 20 5.20 -10.25 -16.40
C GLY A 20 4.88 -11.75 -16.50
N ILE A 21 4.75 -12.47 -15.39
CA ILE A 21 4.27 -13.87 -15.43
C ILE A 21 2.77 -13.95 -15.73
N ASP A 22 2.04 -12.87 -15.48
CA ASP A 22 0.62 -12.77 -15.70
C ASP A 22 0.29 -11.51 -16.52
N ASP A 23 0.10 -11.68 -17.83
CA ASP A 23 -0.27 -10.62 -18.77
C ASP A 23 -1.73 -10.14 -18.60
N SER A 24 -2.50 -10.78 -17.71
CA SER A 24 -3.88 -10.35 -17.42
C SER A 24 -3.97 -9.01 -16.68
N LYS A 25 -2.83 -8.46 -16.23
CA LYS A 25 -2.73 -7.26 -15.38
C LYS A 25 -3.43 -7.40 -14.02
N ILE A 26 -3.79 -8.62 -13.61
CA ILE A 26 -4.40 -8.88 -12.30
C ILE A 26 -3.36 -8.62 -11.19
N ALA A 27 -2.13 -9.11 -11.36
CA ALA A 27 -1.01 -8.84 -10.45
C ALA A 27 -0.15 -7.67 -10.96
N ARG A 28 -0.43 -6.46 -10.44
CA ARG A 28 0.32 -5.22 -10.75
C ARG A 28 0.73 -4.52 -9.46
N GLN A 29 1.87 -3.83 -9.46
CA GLN A 29 2.31 -3.04 -8.30
C GLN A 29 1.39 -1.83 -8.07
N ALA A 30 1.50 -1.27 -6.87
CA ALA A 30 0.73 -0.11 -6.42
C ALA A 30 -0.78 -0.31 -6.53
N PHE A 31 -1.26 -1.54 -6.37
CA PHE A 31 -2.68 -1.82 -6.24
C PHE A 31 -3.10 -1.64 -4.79
N GLY A 32 -3.61 -0.44 -4.48
CA GLY A 32 -4.01 -0.07 -3.13
C GLY A 32 -5.23 -0.83 -2.64
N ARG A 33 -5.09 -1.53 -1.51
CA ARG A 33 -6.14 -2.31 -0.83
C ARG A 33 -5.82 -2.41 0.66
N GLY A 34 -6.84 -2.66 1.48
CA GLY A 34 -6.69 -2.61 2.93
C GLY A 34 -6.52 -1.17 3.41
N LEU A 35 -7.35 -0.78 4.37
CA LEU A 35 -7.35 0.58 4.88
C LEU A 35 -7.81 0.55 6.33
N CYS A 36 -7.03 1.15 7.21
CA CYS A 36 -7.47 1.48 8.57
C CYS A 36 -6.96 2.87 8.97
N VAL A 37 -7.54 3.42 10.03
CA VAL A 37 -7.18 4.74 10.55
C VAL A 37 -6.66 4.57 11.96
N TYR A 38 -5.51 5.17 12.24
CA TYR A 38 -4.89 5.23 13.56
C TYR A 38 -5.02 6.64 14.15
N GLU A 39 -5.62 6.73 15.34
CA GLU A 39 -5.81 7.96 16.13
C GLU A 39 -6.42 9.13 15.34
N ASP A 40 -7.33 8.86 14.40
CA ASP A 40 -7.98 9.85 13.51
C ASP A 40 -7.03 10.75 12.70
N ARG A 41 -5.73 10.40 12.67
CA ARG A 41 -4.66 11.23 12.12
C ARG A 41 -3.89 10.51 11.03
N VAL A 42 -3.64 9.22 11.20
CA VAL A 42 -2.82 8.45 10.28
C VAL A 42 -3.70 7.50 9.50
N LEU A 43 -3.65 7.62 8.18
CA LEU A 43 -4.22 6.65 7.28
C LEU A 43 -3.19 5.56 7.01
N VAL A 44 -3.56 4.30 7.25
CA VAL A 44 -2.70 3.14 6.98
C VAL A 44 -3.26 2.44 5.75
N GLY A 45 -2.49 2.42 4.67
CA GLY A 45 -2.88 1.81 3.40
C GLY A 45 -2.01 0.62 3.04
N GLY A 46 -2.64 -0.47 2.62
CA GLY A 46 -1.97 -1.62 2.03
C GLY A 46 -1.84 -1.50 0.50
N SER A 47 -0.85 -2.18 -0.08
CA SER A 47 -0.66 -2.25 -1.53
C SER A 47 0.17 -3.45 -1.94
N SER A 48 0.18 -3.75 -3.24
CA SER A 48 1.11 -4.68 -3.88
C SER A 48 2.45 -4.01 -4.25
N PRO A 49 3.59 -4.72 -4.15
CA PRO A 49 3.74 -6.01 -3.48
C PRO A 49 3.75 -5.81 -1.95
N SER A 50 2.99 -6.61 -1.20
CA SER A 50 2.83 -6.60 0.28
C SER A 50 3.46 -5.42 1.05
N THR A 51 2.96 -4.20 0.78
CA THR A 51 3.51 -2.95 1.33
C THR A 51 2.44 -2.27 2.17
N ILE A 52 2.80 -1.90 3.40
CA ILE A 52 2.03 -1.03 4.27
C ILE A 52 2.64 0.36 4.20
N SER A 53 1.83 1.40 3.96
CA SER A 53 2.25 2.80 3.98
C SER A 53 1.41 3.59 4.97
N LEU A 54 2.06 4.52 5.65
CA LEU A 54 1.47 5.44 6.62
C LEU A 54 1.40 6.84 6.00
N TYR A 55 0.23 7.46 6.10
CA TYR A 55 0.00 8.81 5.59
C TYR A 55 -0.54 9.71 6.71
N ASP A 56 0.08 10.86 6.94
CA ASP A 56 -0.45 11.87 7.86
C ASP A 56 -1.56 12.65 7.15
N ILE A 57 -2.79 12.54 7.68
CA ILE A 57 -3.98 13.17 7.08
C ILE A 57 -3.91 14.70 7.12
N PRO A 58 -3.50 15.35 8.24
CA PRO A 58 -3.36 16.80 8.29
C PRO A 58 -2.38 17.37 7.25
N SER A 59 -1.15 16.85 7.19
CA SER A 59 -0.11 17.38 6.32
C SER A 59 -0.23 16.90 4.87
N GLY A 60 -0.81 15.72 4.65
CA GLY A 60 -0.86 15.09 3.34
C GLY A 60 0.39 14.26 3.00
N ASP A 61 1.33 14.14 3.94
CA ASP A 61 2.62 13.49 3.71
C ASP A 61 2.56 11.96 3.88
N THR A 62 3.43 11.28 3.16
CA THR A 62 3.75 9.87 3.46
C THR A 62 4.83 9.83 4.53
N ILE A 63 4.52 9.29 5.70
CA ILE A 63 5.43 9.32 6.86
C ILE A 63 6.27 8.04 6.97
N GLY A 64 5.89 6.97 6.28
CA GLY A 64 6.70 5.74 6.23
C GLY A 64 6.06 4.62 5.44
N SER A 65 6.87 3.63 5.07
CA SER A 65 6.40 2.40 4.43
C SER A 65 7.25 1.21 4.85
N VAL A 66 6.62 0.03 4.97
CA VAL A 66 7.27 -1.26 5.20
C VAL A 66 6.82 -2.23 4.11
N ASN A 67 7.77 -2.94 3.51
CA ASN A 67 7.53 -4.01 2.54
C ASN A 67 7.88 -5.37 3.16
N MET A 68 7.02 -6.36 2.94
CA MET A 68 7.25 -7.73 3.42
C MET A 68 7.85 -8.65 2.34
N THR A 69 7.55 -8.39 1.07
CA THR A 69 8.02 -9.18 -0.08
C THR A 69 7.87 -8.38 -1.37
N MET A 70 8.75 -8.67 -2.33
CA MET A 70 8.70 -8.13 -3.69
C MET A 70 7.94 -9.03 -4.68
N ASP A 71 7.33 -10.12 -4.22
CA ASP A 71 6.44 -10.95 -5.05
C ASP A 71 5.15 -10.18 -5.37
N ILE A 72 4.98 -9.85 -6.65
CA ILE A 72 3.88 -9.02 -7.16
C ILE A 72 2.49 -9.62 -6.96
N ARG A 73 2.42 -10.94 -6.75
CA ARG A 73 1.16 -11.66 -6.54
C ARG A 73 0.64 -11.49 -5.12
N ASN A 74 1.49 -11.03 -4.19
CA ASN A 74 1.12 -10.79 -2.81
C ASN A 74 0.73 -9.33 -2.61
N ALA A 75 -0.42 -9.10 -1.98
CA ALA A 75 -0.90 -7.78 -1.63
C ALA A 75 -1.54 -7.81 -0.25
N ILE A 76 -1.49 -6.67 0.44
CA ILE A 76 -2.29 -6.46 1.63
C ILE A 76 -3.75 -6.26 1.19
N HIS A 77 -4.65 -7.15 1.61
CA HIS A 77 -6.08 -7.09 1.23
C HIS A 77 -6.96 -6.43 2.29
N GLY A 78 -6.68 -6.69 3.56
CA GLY A 78 -7.38 -6.13 4.72
C GLY A 78 -6.37 -5.65 5.76
N LEU A 79 -6.74 -4.62 6.50
CA LEU A 79 -5.96 -4.06 7.59
C LEU A 79 -6.90 -3.67 8.72
N GLU A 80 -6.47 -3.94 9.95
CA GLU A 80 -7.16 -3.60 11.18
C GLU A 80 -6.12 -3.27 12.26
N LEU A 81 -6.49 -2.43 13.22
CA LEU A 81 -5.63 -2.11 14.36
C LEU A 81 -5.80 -3.15 15.46
N TRP A 82 -4.68 -3.52 16.09
CA TRP A 82 -4.62 -4.46 17.22
C TRP A 82 -3.85 -3.82 18.39
N PRO A 83 -4.19 -4.09 19.66
CA PRO A 83 -5.36 -4.85 20.13
C PRO A 83 -6.63 -4.00 20.05
N TYR A 84 -7.74 -4.63 19.69
CA TYR A 84 -9.06 -4.01 19.81
C TYR A 84 -9.60 -4.13 21.23
#